data_AF-A0AAN7QQ33-F1
#
_entry.id   AF-A0AAN7QQ33-F1
#
_cell.length_a   1.000
_cell.length_b   1.000
_cell.length_c   1.000
_cell.angle_alpha   90.00
_cell.angle_beta   90.00
_cell.angle_gamma   90.00
#
_symmetry.space_group_name_H-M   'P 1'
#
loop_
_entity.id
_entity.type
_entity.pdbx_description
1 polymer ?
#
loop_
_entity_poly.entity_id
_entity_poly.type
_entity_poly.pdbx_seq_one_letter_code
_entity_poly.pdbx_strand_id
1 'polypeptide(L)' 'MVLMPSVDLSDFDPAHRDRVREEIGRACRVWGAFHVTGHCVPSGLLERVKVIGRVFFEDFSTEEKLNYACDGSSSAT' A
#
# COMPACT_ATOMS: atom_id res chain seq x y z
N MET A 1 21.68 -4.43 7.77
CA MET A 1 20.31 -3.91 7.77
C MET A 1 20.16 -3.06 6.52
N VAL A 2 19.28 -3.44 5.59
CA VAL A 2 19.05 -2.66 4.38
C VAL A 2 17.94 -1.64 4.71
N LEU A 3 18.23 -0.35 4.56
CA LEU A 3 17.22 0.69 4.72
C LEU A 3 16.42 0.78 3.41
N MET A 4 15.13 0.44 3.48
CA MET A 4 14.23 0.64 2.35
C MET A 4 14.10 2.15 2.07
N PRO A 5 14.21 2.60 0.82
CA PRO A 5 14.02 4.01 0.48
C PRO A 5 12.59 4.45 0.80
N SER A 6 12.42 5.72 1.14
CA SER A 6 11.13 6.39 1.26
C SER A 6 10.99 7.51 0.23
N VAL A 7 9.80 7.69 -0.32
CA VAL A 7 9.44 8.78 -1.22
C VAL A 7 8.36 9.62 -0.53
N ASP A 8 8.62 10.92 -0.38
CA ASP A 8 7.65 11.86 0.18
C ASP A 8 6.81 12.51 -0.92
N LEU A 9 5.49 12.38 -0.81
CA LEU A 9 4.53 12.95 -1.74
C LEU A 9 3.92 14.27 -1.27
N SER A 10 4.37 14.81 -0.13
CA SER A 10 3.85 16.07 0.43
C SER A 10 3.97 17.25 -0.56
N ASP A 11 5.05 17.27 -1.35
CA ASP A 11 5.32 18.29 -2.37
C ASP A 11 4.90 17.83 -3.79
N PHE A 12 3.90 16.96 -3.95
CA PHE A 12 3.45 16.56 -5.28
C PHE A 12 2.54 17.62 -5.95
N ASP A 13 3.08 18.84 -6.08
CA ASP A 13 2.45 20.00 -6.69
C ASP A 13 3.06 20.31 -8.08
N PRO A 14 2.45 21.19 -8.90
CA PRO A 14 2.97 21.52 -10.23
C PRO A 14 4.41 22.04 -10.27
N ALA A 15 4.94 22.66 -9.21
CA ALA A 15 6.29 23.20 -9.16
C ALA A 15 7.34 22.12 -8.84
N HIS A 16 6.96 21.07 -8.10
CA HIS A 16 7.89 20.04 -7.61
C HIS A 16 7.63 18.64 -8.21
N ARG A 17 6.57 18.49 -9.02
CA ARG A 17 6.13 17.22 -9.62
C ARG A 17 7.25 16.45 -10.31
N ASP A 18 8.08 17.12 -11.09
CA ASP A 18 9.10 16.44 -11.92
C ASP A 18 10.22 15.86 -11.04
N ARG A 19 10.62 16.57 -9.97
CA ARG A 19 11.54 16.06 -8.94
C ARG A 19 10.98 14.80 -8.30
N VAL A 20 9.73 14.84 -7.83
CA VAL A 20 9.09 13.69 -7.16
C VAL A 20 8.96 12.51 -8.13
N ARG A 21 8.61 12.76 -9.40
CA ARG A 21 8.58 11.70 -10.44
C ARG A 21 9.94 11.06 -10.67
N GLU A 22 11.01 11.84 -10.68
CA GLU A 22 12.36 11.31 -10.82
C GLU A 22 12.74 10.42 -9.63
N GLU A 23 12.39 10.83 -8.41
CA GLU A 23 12.62 10.04 -7.19
C GLU A 23 11.88 8.70 -7.22
N ILE A 24 10.59 8.71 -7.59
CA ILE A 24 9.79 7.50 -7.79
C ILE A 24 10.47 6.59 -8.83
N GLY A 25 10.83 7.14 -10.00
CA GLY A 25 11.45 6.38 -11.07
C GLY A 25 12.79 5.77 -10.65
N ARG A 26 13.60 6.51 -9.89
CA ARG A 26 14.87 6.02 -9.33
C ARG A 26 14.62 4.91 -8.32
N ALA A 27 13.67 5.08 -7.41
CA ALA A 27 13.32 4.05 -6.42
C ALA A 27 12.84 2.75 -7.10
N CYS A 28 12.00 2.85 -8.13
CA CYS A 28 11.60 1.70 -8.95
C CYS A 28 12.79 0.99 -9.60
N ARG A 29 13.68 1.72 -10.28
CA ARG A 29 14.80 1.12 -11.04
C ARG A 29 15.89 0.52 -10.15
N VAL A 30 16.16 1.14 -9.01
CA VAL A 30 17.28 0.74 -8.13
C VAL A 30 16.83 -0.28 -7.09
N TRP A 31 15.64 -0.12 -6.52
CA TRP A 31 15.18 -0.90 -5.37
C TRP A 31 14.00 -1.83 -5.68
N GLY A 32 13.17 -1.51 -6.67
CA GLY A 32 11.94 -2.24 -6.99
C GLY A 32 10.79 -2.05 -5.98
N ALA A 33 11.07 -1.54 -4.78
CA ALA A 33 10.08 -1.18 -3.76
C ALA A 33 10.58 -0.03 -2.87
N PHE A 34 9.66 0.73 -2.29
CA PHE A 34 9.93 1.86 -1.42
C PHE A 34 8.73 2.16 -0.51
N HIS A 35 8.96 2.83 0.62
CA HIS A 35 7.90 3.40 1.44
C HIS A 35 7.40 4.71 0.83
N VAL A 36 6.11 4.99 0.98
CA VAL A 36 5.53 6.28 0.61
C VAL A 36 5.13 7.02 1.88
N THR A 37 5.51 8.29 1.97
CA THR A 37 5.09 9.24 3.01
C THR A 37 4.40 10.44 2.37
N GLY A 38 3.72 11.29 3.15
CA GLY A 38 3.09 12.50 2.60
C GLY A 38 1.95 12.25 1.61
N HIS A 39 1.42 11.02 1.53
CA HIS A 39 0.39 10.62 0.56
C HIS A 39 -1.03 11.10 0.92
N CYS A 40 -1.18 11.95 1.95
CA CYS A 40 -2.46 12.51 2.40
C CYS A 40 -3.55 11.49 2.76
N VAL A 41 -3.21 10.21 3.01
CA VAL A 41 -4.19 9.22 3.49
C VAL A 41 -4.27 9.35 5.02
N PRO A 42 -5.46 9.57 5.59
CA PRO A 42 -5.61 9.73 7.03
C PRO A 42 -5.11 8.50 7.80
N SER A 43 -4.29 8.72 8.83
CA SER A 43 -3.80 7.64 9.70
C SER A 43 -4.92 6.84 10.34
N GLY A 44 -6.00 7.52 10.77
CA GLY A 44 -7.19 6.87 11.33
C GLY A 44 -7.92 5.96 10.34
N LEU A 45 -7.84 6.23 9.03
CA LEU A 45 -8.39 5.32 8.01
C LEU A 45 -7.54 4.05 7.92
N LEU A 46 -6.21 4.19 7.83
CA LEU A 46 -5.30 3.05 7.79
C LEU A 46 -5.43 2.17 9.04
N GLU A 47 -5.60 2.76 10.21
CA GLU A 47 -5.77 1.99 11.44
C GLU A 47 -7.07 1.19 11.43
N ARG A 48 -8.19 1.78 10.98
CA ARG A 48 -9.46 1.04 10.84
C ARG A 48 -9.34 -0.13 9.87
N VAL A 49 -8.65 0.05 8.74
CA VAL A 49 -8.41 -1.05 7.78
C VAL A 49 -7.64 -2.19 8.46
N LYS A 50 -6.59 -1.87 9.22
CA LYS A 50 -5.80 -2.88 9.96
C LYS A 50 -6.64 -3.58 11.04
N VAL A 51 -7.47 -2.84 11.76
CA VAL A 51 -8.34 -3.40 12.81
C VAL A 51 -9.37 -4.34 12.20
N ILE A 52 -10.10 -3.91 11.18
CA ILE A 52 -11.13 -4.72 10.53
C ILE A 52 -10.50 -5.97 9.88
N GLY A 53 -9.35 -5.82 9.21
CA GLY A 53 -8.62 -6.95 8.64
C GLY A 53 -8.21 -7.97 9.70
N ARG A 54 -7.68 -7.51 10.84
CA ARG A 54 -7.33 -8.39 11.96
C ARG A 54 -8.54 -9.12 12.51
N VAL A 55 -9.62 -8.40 12.82
CA VAL A 55 -10.90 -8.98 13.29
C VAL A 55 -11.37 -10.06 12.32
N PHE A 56 -11.38 -9.80 11.01
CA PHE A 56 -11.79 -10.79 10.02
C PHE A 56 -10.92 -12.06 10.04
N PHE A 57 -9.60 -11.93 10.09
CA PHE A 57 -8.70 -13.08 10.00
C PHE A 57 -8.49 -13.82 11.33
N GLU A 58 -8.61 -13.13 12.46
CA GLU A 58 -8.40 -13.65 13.81
C GLU A 58 -9.70 -14.21 14.42
N ASP A 59 -10.83 -13.50 14.28
CA ASP A 59 -12.06 -13.83 15.02
C ASP A 59 -13.00 -14.78 14.25
N PHE A 60 -12.93 -14.83 12.91
CA PHE A 60 -13.79 -15.68 12.09
C PHE A 60 -13.13 -17.02 11.75
N SER A 61 -13.97 -18.06 11.66
CA SER A 61 -13.55 -19.41 11.25
C SER A 61 -13.12 -19.45 9.78
N THR A 62 -12.35 -20.49 9.42
CA THR A 62 -11.98 -20.72 8.01
C THR A 62 -13.20 -20.91 7.11
N GLU A 63 -14.24 -21.58 7.58
CA GLU A 63 -15.49 -21.78 6.82
C GLU A 63 -16.17 -20.45 6.48
N GLU A 64 -16.30 -19.55 7.46
CA GLU A 64 -16.85 -18.21 7.23
C GLU A 64 -16.01 -17.39 6.26
N LYS A 65 -14.68 -17.48 6.36
CA LYS A 65 -13.75 -16.80 5.43
C LYS A 65 -13.88 -17.33 4.00
N LEU A 66 -14.12 -18.63 3.82
CA LEU A 66 -14.25 -19.28 2.51
C LEU A 66 -15.53 -18.88 1.77
N ASN A 67 -16.54 -18.31 2.44
CA ASN A 67 -17.70 -17.71 1.77
C ASN A 67 -17.32 -16.53 0.85
N TYR A 68 -16.11 -15.98 1.00
CA TYR A 68 -15.57 -14.88 0.20
C TYR A 68 -14.43 -15.31 -0.73
N ALA A 69 -14.21 -16.62 -0.92
CA ALA A 69 -13.16 -17.11 -1.81
C ALA A 69 -13.47 -16.74 -3.27
N CYS A 70 -12.46 -16.27 -4.01
CA CYS A 70 -12.56 -16.16 -5.46
C CYS A 70 -12.74 -17.55 -6.08
N ASP A 71 -13.45 -17.64 -7.20
CA ASP A 71 -13.43 -18.84 -8.02
C ASP A 71 -12.02 -19.03 -8.60
N GLY A 72 -11.51 -20.27 -8.57
CA GLY A 72 -10.16 -20.58 -9.07
C GLY A 72 -10.00 -20.33 -10.58
N SER A 73 -11.09 -20.04 -11.29
CA SER A 73 -11.13 -19.64 -12.70
C SER A 73 -11.08 -18.13 -12.92
N SER A 74 -11.28 -17.30 -11.90
CA SER A 74 -11.14 -15.85 -12.03
C SER A 74 -9.67 -15.48 -12.00
N SER A 75 -9.10 -15.38 -13.19
CA SER A 75 -7.94 -14.50 -13.40
C SER A 75 -8.35 -13.08 -13.01
N ALA A 76 -7.57 -12.41 -12.17
CA ALA A 76 -7.62 -10.96 -12.08
C ALA A 76 -7.09 -10.40 -13.42
N THR A 77 -8.00 -10.19 -14.38
CA THR A 77 -7.72 -9.51 -15.66
C THR A 77 -7.78 -8.01 -15.52
#